data_AF-A0A975JZT7-F1
#
_entry.id   AF-A0A975JZT7-F1
#
_cell.length_a   1.000
_cell.length_b   1.000
_cell.length_c   1.000
_cell.angle_alpha   90.00
_cell.angle_beta   90.00
_cell.angle_gamma   90.00
#
_symmetry.space_group_name_H-M   'P 1'
#
loop_
_entity.id
_entity.type
_entity.pdbx_description
1 polymer ?
#
loop_
_entity_poly.entity_id
_entity_poly.type
_entity_poly.pdbx_seq_one_letter_code
_entity_poly.pdbx_strand_id
1 'polypeptide(L)'
;MTTPSSELGGLLDRVNDATKQLQRSKTVPAEVAKLIDSFESLSPLKADPYLTTALWEAAFRADKALRHENAKSQRRDVRMALEQFRHALRDITENQPYNDHVPVRDVLASTAQILAAPQPTLAKLLGVSVRQLQRWLAHQGREPTAEDAARIRAVGQVVNQLRHSFTGPGVVAWFYRTHPVLGRPPIELLDDPLCVPQVLEAATAARATTA
;
A
#
# COMPACT_ATOMS: atom_id res chain seq x y z
N MET A 1 14.07 11.97 12.62
CA MET A 1 12.90 12.74 12.11
C MET A 1 12.19 11.85 11.09
N THR A 2 10.86 11.83 11.03
CA THR A 2 10.11 10.96 10.08
C THR A 2 9.83 11.76 8.81
N THR A 3 9.99 11.17 7.62
CA THR A 3 9.66 11.82 6.34
C THR A 3 8.14 12.08 6.24
N PRO A 4 7.68 13.34 6.12
CA PRO A 4 6.26 13.67 5.98
C PRO A 4 5.66 13.18 4.66
N SER A 5 4.33 13.01 4.64
CA SER A 5 3.53 12.54 3.49
C SER A 5 3.80 13.29 2.18
N SER A 6 3.91 14.62 2.25
CA SER A 6 4.18 15.47 1.09
C SER A 6 5.56 15.24 0.48
N GLU A 7 6.55 14.87 1.29
CA GLU A 7 7.91 14.57 0.82
C GLU A 7 7.98 13.22 0.09
N LEU A 8 7.18 12.22 0.52
CA LEU A 8 7.09 10.94 -0.18
C LEU A 8 6.37 11.05 -1.53
N GLY A 9 5.29 11.84 -1.60
CA GLY A 9 4.65 12.17 -2.87
C GLY A 9 5.61 12.86 -3.84
N GLY A 10 6.34 13.88 -3.37
CA GLY A 10 7.35 14.56 -4.19
C GLY A 10 8.53 13.68 -4.60
N LEU A 11 8.93 12.70 -3.78
CA LEU A 11 9.91 11.69 -4.18
C LEU A 11 9.37 10.75 -5.26
N LEU A 12 8.11 10.30 -5.12
CA LEU A 12 7.47 9.42 -6.10
C LEU A 12 7.38 10.09 -7.48
N ASP A 13 7.04 11.38 -7.53
CA ASP A 13 7.01 12.16 -8.77
C ASP A 13 8.39 12.23 -9.43
N ARG A 14 9.45 12.52 -8.66
CA ARG A 14 10.83 12.53 -9.18
C ARG A 14 11.26 11.16 -9.72
N VAL A 15 10.90 10.07 -9.04
CA VAL A 15 11.19 8.70 -9.51
C VAL A 15 10.40 8.37 -10.79
N ASN A 16 9.13 8.80 -10.88
CA ASN A 16 8.34 8.64 -12.09
C ASN A 16 9.00 9.33 -13.29
N ASP A 17 9.49 10.57 -13.11
CA ASP A 17 10.14 11.32 -14.18
C ASP A 17 11.50 10.76 -14.57
N ALA A 18 12.31 10.32 -13.59
CA ALA A 18 13.56 9.61 -13.83
C ALA A 18 13.34 8.31 -14.62
N THR A 19 12.27 7.57 -14.31
CA THR A 19 11.90 6.34 -15.04
C THR A 19 11.56 6.65 -16.49
N LYS A 20 10.77 7.71 -16.77
CA LYS A 20 10.46 8.15 -18.14
C LYS A 20 11.71 8.60 -18.89
N GLN A 21 12.62 9.30 -18.23
CA GLN A 21 13.88 9.74 -18.83
C GLN A 21 14.75 8.53 -19.22
N LEU A 22 14.93 7.59 -18.30
CA LEU A 22 15.73 6.38 -18.51
C LEU A 22 15.19 5.48 -19.64
N GLN A 23 13.86 5.43 -19.81
CA GLN A 23 13.21 4.73 -20.93
C GLN A 23 13.63 5.28 -22.29
N ARG A 24 13.82 6.61 -22.39
CA ARG A 24 14.18 7.31 -23.64
C ARG A 24 15.70 7.38 -23.88
N SER A 25 16.51 7.15 -22.86
CA SER A 25 17.97 7.26 -22.94
C SER A 25 18.64 5.94 -23.34
N LYS A 26 19.79 6.03 -24.03
CA LYS A 26 20.63 4.86 -24.38
C LYS A 26 21.53 4.40 -23.23
N THR A 27 21.83 5.30 -22.30
CA THR A 27 22.65 5.10 -21.09
C THR A 27 21.91 5.66 -19.88
N VAL A 28 22.45 5.48 -18.67
CA VAL A 28 21.90 6.08 -17.45
C VAL A 28 22.20 7.60 -17.46
N PRO A 29 21.17 8.47 -17.44
CA PRO A 29 21.39 9.92 -17.34
C PRO A 29 21.98 10.31 -15.98
N ALA A 30 22.82 11.37 -15.96
CA ALA A 30 23.44 11.85 -14.72
C ALA A 30 22.40 12.25 -13.64
N GLU A 31 21.27 12.84 -14.05
CA GLU A 31 20.18 13.18 -13.13
C GLU A 31 19.52 11.95 -12.49
N VAL A 32 19.48 10.83 -13.20
CA VAL A 32 18.99 9.56 -12.65
C VAL A 32 19.97 9.00 -11.62
N ALA A 33 21.29 9.11 -11.88
CA ALA A 33 22.32 8.71 -10.91
C ALA A 33 22.26 9.55 -9.63
N LYS A 34 22.18 10.89 -9.76
CA LYS A 34 22.02 11.79 -8.61
C LYS A 34 20.77 11.50 -7.78
N LEU A 35 19.67 11.13 -8.44
CA LEU A 35 18.45 10.74 -7.73
C LEU A 35 18.67 9.48 -6.90
N ILE A 36 19.33 8.47 -7.46
CA ILE A 36 19.66 7.22 -6.76
C ILE A 36 20.56 7.49 -5.55
N ASP A 37 21.58 8.33 -5.70
CA ASP A 37 22.47 8.73 -4.59
C ASP A 37 21.69 9.39 -3.44
N SER A 38 20.61 10.11 -3.76
CA SER A 38 19.77 10.74 -2.74
C SER A 38 18.97 9.75 -1.88
N PHE A 39 18.81 8.49 -2.31
CA PHE A 39 18.03 7.49 -1.56
C PHE A 39 18.66 7.15 -0.21
N GLU A 40 19.99 7.23 -0.07
CA GLU A 40 20.67 6.99 1.21
C GLU A 40 20.26 8.00 2.30
N SER A 41 19.82 9.20 1.89
CA SER A 41 19.39 10.26 2.80
C SER A 41 17.95 10.10 3.30
N LEU A 42 17.23 9.07 2.85
CA LEU A 42 15.86 8.84 3.30
C LEU A 42 15.85 8.49 4.79
N SER A 43 15.07 9.25 5.55
CA SER A 43 14.87 8.95 6.96
C SER A 43 14.02 7.69 7.12
N PRO A 44 14.08 7.02 8.29
CA PRO A 44 13.22 5.88 8.58
C PRO A 44 11.75 6.23 8.33
N LEU A 45 11.13 5.45 7.45
CA LEU A 45 9.73 5.61 7.09
C LEU A 45 8.86 4.89 8.13
N LYS A 46 7.87 5.59 8.68
CA LYS A 46 6.81 4.97 9.47
C LYS A 46 5.78 4.35 8.53
N ALA A 47 6.14 3.22 7.94
CA ALA A 47 5.31 2.46 7.02
C ALA A 47 5.42 0.95 7.33
N ASP A 48 4.70 0.14 6.56
CA ASP A 48 4.75 -1.31 6.65
C ASP A 48 6.21 -1.82 6.60
N PRO A 49 6.67 -2.66 7.56
CA PRO A 49 8.02 -3.18 7.59
C PRO A 49 8.45 -3.92 6.31
N TYR A 50 7.53 -4.61 5.65
CA TYR A 50 7.80 -5.32 4.40
C TYR A 50 8.00 -4.32 3.26
N LEU A 51 7.14 -3.31 3.15
CA LEU A 51 7.26 -2.28 2.11
C LEU A 51 8.51 -1.43 2.29
N THR A 52 8.88 -1.12 3.54
CA THR A 52 10.12 -0.39 3.83
C THR A 52 11.35 -1.23 3.49
N THR A 53 11.34 -2.53 3.78
CA THR A 53 12.41 -3.45 3.38
C THR A 53 12.53 -3.52 1.85
N ALA A 54 11.41 -3.71 1.13
CA ALA A 54 11.40 -3.74 -0.33
C ALA A 54 11.92 -2.43 -0.95
N LEU A 55 11.57 -1.28 -0.35
CA LEU A 55 12.06 0.03 -0.78
C LEU A 55 13.59 0.12 -0.64
N TRP A 56 14.13 -0.25 0.52
CA TRP A 56 15.57 -0.20 0.78
C TRP A 56 16.36 -1.20 -0.06
N GLU A 57 15.84 -2.42 -0.25
CA GLU A 57 16.44 -3.39 -1.16
C GLU A 57 16.52 -2.85 -2.59
N ALA A 58 15.46 -2.21 -3.07
CA ALA A 58 15.43 -1.62 -4.40
C ALA A 58 16.40 -0.44 -4.53
N ALA A 59 16.51 0.41 -3.50
CA ALA A 59 17.49 1.50 -3.45
C ALA A 59 18.92 0.98 -3.53
N PHE A 60 19.24 -0.03 -2.72
CA PHE A 60 20.56 -0.68 -2.72
C PHE A 60 20.89 -1.32 -4.07
N ARG A 61 19.91 -1.99 -4.70
CA ARG A 61 20.08 -2.55 -6.04
C ARG A 61 20.34 -1.45 -7.09
N ALA A 62 19.69 -0.29 -6.97
CA ALA A 62 19.88 0.82 -7.88
C ALA A 62 21.30 1.40 -7.78
N ASP A 63 21.81 1.63 -6.56
CA ASP A 63 23.20 2.07 -6.31
C ASP A 63 24.19 1.04 -6.88
N LYS A 64 24.01 -0.25 -6.56
CA LYS A 64 24.89 -1.30 -7.09
C LYS A 64 24.87 -1.34 -8.62
N ALA A 65 23.71 -1.15 -9.24
CA ALA A 65 23.57 -1.18 -10.68
C ALA A 65 24.30 0.00 -11.36
N LEU A 66 24.47 1.15 -10.70
CA LEU A 66 25.27 2.27 -11.21
C LEU A 66 26.76 1.90 -11.39
N ARG A 67 27.26 0.88 -10.68
CA ARG A 67 28.68 0.49 -10.70
C ARG A 67 29.03 -0.51 -11.80
N HIS A 68 28.08 -0.88 -12.66
CA HIS A 68 28.36 -1.75 -13.80
C HIS A 68 29.24 -1.07 -14.85
N GLU A 69 30.34 -1.73 -15.24
CA GLU A 69 31.26 -1.26 -16.29
C GLU A 69 30.59 -1.23 -17.68
N ASN A 70 29.64 -2.14 -17.92
CA ASN A 70 28.92 -2.20 -19.18
C ASN A 70 27.67 -1.32 -19.16
N ALA A 71 27.66 -0.25 -19.96
CA ALA A 71 26.56 0.73 -20.01
C ALA A 71 25.18 0.13 -20.34
N LYS A 72 25.10 -0.95 -21.12
CA LYS A 72 23.83 -1.62 -21.45
C LYS A 72 23.28 -2.39 -20.25
N SER A 73 24.15 -3.10 -19.53
CA SER A 73 23.78 -3.84 -18.31
C SER A 73 23.46 -2.87 -17.18
N GLN A 74 24.28 -1.84 -16.99
CA GLN A 74 24.05 -0.72 -16.07
C GLN A 74 22.65 -0.13 -16.26
N ARG A 75 22.31 0.30 -17.48
CA ARG A 75 20.98 0.87 -17.78
C ARG A 75 19.85 -0.10 -17.50
N ARG A 76 19.97 -1.36 -17.94
CA ARG A 76 18.92 -2.37 -17.75
C ARG A 76 18.64 -2.58 -16.27
N ASP A 77 19.69 -2.74 -15.47
CA ASP A 77 19.59 -3.12 -14.08
C ASP A 77 19.16 -1.92 -13.21
N VAL A 78 19.63 -0.71 -13.53
CA VAL A 78 19.11 0.55 -12.96
C VAL A 78 17.62 0.71 -13.24
N ARG A 79 17.17 0.41 -14.47
CA ARG A 79 15.74 0.50 -14.82
C ARG A 79 14.88 -0.46 -14.00
N MET A 80 15.33 -1.70 -13.82
CA MET A 80 14.59 -2.68 -13.02
C MET A 80 14.55 -2.26 -11.54
N ALA A 81 15.67 -1.81 -10.98
CA ALA A 81 15.75 -1.39 -9.58
C ALA A 81 14.90 -0.13 -9.31
N LEU A 82 14.92 0.86 -10.21
CA LEU A 82 14.07 2.04 -10.10
C LEU A 82 12.59 1.70 -10.22
N GLU A 83 12.21 0.75 -11.07
CA GLU A 83 10.82 0.30 -11.16
C GLU A 83 10.37 -0.36 -9.85
N GLN A 84 11.22 -1.22 -9.26
CA GLN A 84 10.97 -1.83 -7.95
C GLN A 84 10.84 -0.77 -6.85
N PHE A 85 11.73 0.23 -6.83
CA PHE A 85 11.70 1.33 -5.87
C PHE A 85 10.43 2.16 -6.02
N ARG A 86 10.04 2.49 -7.25
CA ARG A 86 8.82 3.21 -7.58
C ARG A 86 7.57 2.47 -7.10
N HIS A 87 7.52 1.15 -7.29
CA HIS A 87 6.41 0.34 -6.80
C HIS A 87 6.33 0.36 -5.27
N ALA A 88 7.43 0.08 -4.57
CA ALA A 88 7.44 0.10 -3.11
C ALA A 88 7.07 1.49 -2.55
N LEU A 89 7.60 2.57 -3.13
CA LEU A 89 7.31 3.93 -2.69
C LEU A 89 5.85 4.33 -2.94
N ARG A 90 5.30 3.93 -4.09
CA ARG A 90 3.88 4.13 -4.39
C ARG A 90 3.01 3.42 -3.37
N ASP A 91 3.32 2.16 -3.05
CA ASP A 91 2.53 1.37 -2.12
C ASP A 91 2.61 1.93 -0.68
N ILE A 92 3.77 2.44 -0.28
CA ILE A 92 3.93 3.20 0.98
C ILE A 92 3.05 4.45 0.98
N THR A 93 3.09 5.23 -0.09
CA THR A 93 2.33 6.48 -0.21
C THR A 93 0.82 6.22 -0.22
N GLU A 94 0.38 5.19 -0.95
CA GLU A 94 -1.02 4.79 -1.05
C GLU A 94 -1.56 4.18 0.24
N ASN A 95 -0.71 3.55 1.08
CA ASN A 95 -1.12 3.00 2.37
C ASN A 95 -1.12 4.04 3.50
N GLN A 96 -0.62 5.26 3.29
CA GLN A 96 -0.60 6.29 4.33
C GLN A 96 -1.96 6.60 4.97
N PRO A 97 -3.08 6.69 4.23
CA PRO A 97 -4.39 6.94 4.83
C PRO A 97 -4.87 5.82 5.77
N TYR A 98 -4.14 4.69 5.83
CA TYR A 98 -4.47 3.51 6.60
C TYR A 98 -3.37 3.12 7.61
N ASN A 99 -2.39 4.00 7.83
CA ASN A 99 -1.31 3.79 8.80
C ASN A 99 -1.77 3.99 10.24
N ASP A 100 -1.05 3.44 11.22
CA ASP A 100 -1.39 3.45 12.66
C ASP A 100 -1.60 4.83 13.30
N HIS A 101 -1.15 5.90 12.65
CA HIS A 101 -1.23 7.27 13.15
C HIS A 101 -2.45 8.02 12.61
N VAL A 102 -3.12 7.52 11.57
CA VAL A 102 -4.39 8.08 11.08
C VAL A 102 -5.51 7.77 12.08
N PRO A 103 -6.38 8.75 12.42
CA PRO A 103 -7.56 8.48 13.24
C PRO A 103 -8.41 7.37 12.64
N VAL A 104 -8.76 6.35 13.44
CA VAL A 104 -9.43 5.16 12.89
C VAL A 104 -10.81 5.45 12.29
N ARG A 105 -11.40 6.57 12.69
CA ARG A 105 -12.65 7.08 12.14
C ARG A 105 -12.50 7.56 10.69
N ASP A 106 -11.35 8.15 10.35
CA ASP A 106 -11.05 8.59 8.99
C ASP A 106 -10.77 7.38 8.08
N VAL A 107 -10.11 6.35 8.64
CA VAL A 107 -9.94 5.05 7.99
C VAL A 107 -11.30 4.42 7.68
N LEU A 108 -12.20 4.40 8.67
CA LEU A 108 -13.55 3.88 8.52
C LEU A 108 -14.35 4.65 7.45
N ALA A 109 -14.32 5.98 7.49
CA ALA A 109 -15.03 6.83 6.53
C ALA A 109 -14.52 6.62 5.10
N SER A 110 -13.20 6.57 4.91
CA SER A 110 -12.57 6.32 3.60
C SER A 110 -12.93 4.94 3.07
N THR A 111 -12.89 3.92 3.93
CA THR A 111 -13.27 2.54 3.59
C THR A 111 -14.73 2.47 3.14
N ALA A 112 -15.63 3.09 3.89
CA ALA A 112 -17.05 3.13 3.57
C ALA A 112 -17.32 3.83 2.22
N GLN A 113 -16.60 4.92 1.96
CA GLN A 113 -16.71 5.66 0.70
C GLN A 113 -16.23 4.83 -0.50
N ILE A 114 -15.08 4.15 -0.39
CA ILE A 114 -14.53 3.33 -1.47
C ILE A 114 -15.45 2.14 -1.79
N LEU A 115 -15.95 1.46 -0.76
CA LEU A 115 -16.81 0.31 -0.95
C LEU A 115 -18.19 0.70 -1.49
N ALA A 116 -18.69 1.88 -1.11
CA ALA A 116 -20.05 2.34 -1.40
C ALA A 116 -21.12 1.26 -1.15
N ALA A 117 -20.88 0.41 -0.15
CA ALA A 117 -21.69 -0.77 0.15
C ALA A 117 -22.84 -0.40 1.10
N PRO A 118 -23.96 -1.15 1.08
CA PRO A 118 -25.02 -1.00 2.07
C PRO A 118 -24.49 -1.14 3.50
N GLN A 119 -25.01 -0.35 4.44
CA GLN A 119 -24.57 -0.39 5.85
C GLN A 119 -24.64 -1.78 6.49
N PRO A 120 -25.64 -2.65 6.23
CA PRO A 120 -25.63 -4.02 6.73
C PRO A 120 -24.43 -4.83 6.26
N THR A 121 -24.01 -4.64 5.02
CA THR A 121 -22.85 -5.31 4.43
C THR A 121 -21.56 -4.82 5.06
N LEU A 122 -21.41 -3.50 5.23
CA LEU A 122 -20.24 -2.92 5.88
C LEU A 122 -20.15 -3.32 7.36
N ALA A 123 -21.30 -3.36 8.06
CA ALA A 123 -21.37 -3.78 9.46
C ALA A 123 -20.96 -5.26 9.61
N LYS A 124 -21.43 -6.14 8.71
CA LYS A 124 -21.00 -7.54 8.67
C LYS A 124 -19.51 -7.67 8.37
N LEU A 125 -19.00 -6.91 7.39
CA LEU A 125 -17.57 -6.89 7.06
C LEU A 125 -16.70 -6.43 8.23
N LEU A 126 -17.21 -5.49 9.04
CA LEU A 126 -16.54 -4.96 10.24
C LEU A 126 -16.86 -5.73 11.52
N GLY A 127 -17.77 -6.72 11.48
CA GLY A 127 -18.01 -7.63 12.61
C GLY A 127 -18.82 -6.98 13.72
N VAL A 128 -19.59 -5.94 13.37
CA VAL A 128 -20.32 -5.09 14.31
C VAL A 128 -21.79 -4.98 13.93
N SER A 129 -22.61 -4.50 14.86
CA SER A 129 -24.00 -4.17 14.54
C SER A 129 -24.10 -2.93 13.65
N VAL A 130 -25.15 -2.85 12.83
CA VAL A 130 -25.44 -1.66 12.00
C VAL A 130 -25.56 -0.39 12.86
N ARG A 131 -26.17 -0.51 14.05
CA ARG A 131 -26.31 0.60 14.99
C ARG A 131 -24.97 1.11 15.50
N GLN A 132 -24.03 0.20 15.77
CA GLN A 132 -22.67 0.55 16.18
C GLN A 132 -21.91 1.25 15.05
N LEU A 133 -21.99 0.71 13.82
CA LEU A 133 -21.42 1.34 12.63
C LEU A 133 -21.97 2.76 12.41
N GLN A 134 -23.29 2.94 12.46
CA GLN A 134 -23.92 4.26 12.33
C GLN A 134 -23.44 5.24 13.40
N ARG A 135 -23.29 4.78 14.64
CA ARG A 135 -22.75 5.60 15.74
C ARG A 135 -21.32 6.04 15.50
N TRP A 136 -20.48 5.23 14.85
CA TRP A 136 -19.10 5.60 14.52
C TRP A 136 -19.00 6.57 13.35
N LEU A 137 -19.87 6.42 12.35
CA LEU A 137 -19.91 7.29 11.18
C LEU A 137 -20.54 8.67 11.46
N ALA A 138 -21.41 8.78 12.48
CA ALA A 138 -22.05 10.05 12.86
C ALA A 138 -21.02 11.12 13.28
N HIS A 139 -21.25 12.39 12.94
CA HIS A 139 -20.27 13.49 13.10
C HIS A 139 -19.70 13.65 14.53
N GLN A 140 -20.52 13.40 15.56
CA GLN A 140 -20.12 13.39 16.98
C GLN A 140 -20.24 11.97 17.60
N GLY A 141 -19.96 10.98 16.78
CA GLY A 141 -19.99 9.57 17.14
C GLY A 141 -18.98 9.19 18.23
N ARG A 142 -19.26 8.09 18.92
CA ARG A 142 -18.27 7.46 19.80
C ARG A 142 -17.12 6.92 18.95
N GLU A 143 -15.88 7.00 19.42
CA GLU A 143 -14.76 6.34 18.74
C GLU A 143 -14.87 4.81 18.82
N PRO A 144 -14.44 4.08 17.78
CA PRO A 144 -14.24 2.64 17.86
C PRO A 144 -13.27 2.26 18.99
N THR A 145 -13.45 1.08 19.58
CA THR A 145 -12.49 0.59 20.59
C THR A 145 -11.15 0.23 19.94
N ALA A 146 -10.11 -0.02 20.74
CA ALA A 146 -8.81 -0.45 20.21
C ALA A 146 -8.90 -1.79 19.43
N GLU A 147 -9.77 -2.70 19.87
CA GLU A 147 -10.04 -3.97 19.19
C GLU A 147 -10.74 -3.74 17.84
N ASP A 148 -11.79 -2.92 17.84
CA ASP A 148 -12.48 -2.52 16.60
C ASP A 148 -11.52 -1.80 15.64
N ALA A 149 -10.61 -0.99 16.17
CA ALA A 149 -9.67 -0.21 15.39
C ALA A 149 -8.72 -1.10 14.57
N ALA A 150 -8.26 -2.22 15.13
CA ALA A 150 -7.41 -3.17 14.42
C ALA A 150 -8.15 -3.76 13.20
N ARG A 151 -9.40 -4.20 13.39
CA ARG A 151 -10.22 -4.77 12.31
C ARG A 151 -10.57 -3.74 11.24
N ILE A 152 -10.93 -2.50 11.65
CA ILE A 152 -11.19 -1.39 10.73
C ILE A 152 -9.95 -1.09 9.87
N ARG A 153 -8.76 -1.05 10.47
CA ARG A 153 -7.50 -0.84 9.75
C ARG A 153 -7.20 -1.96 8.77
N ALA A 154 -7.29 -3.22 9.21
CA ALA A 154 -7.05 -4.38 8.36
C ALA A 154 -7.99 -4.39 7.15
N VAL A 155 -9.30 -4.18 7.37
CA VAL A 155 -10.29 -4.06 6.29
C VAL A 155 -9.95 -2.89 5.38
N GLY A 156 -9.66 -1.72 5.94
CA GLY A 156 -9.30 -0.54 5.17
C GLY A 156 -8.08 -0.74 4.29
N GLN A 157 -7.02 -1.38 4.80
CA GLN A 157 -5.82 -1.71 4.05
C GLN A 157 -6.10 -2.69 2.90
N VAL A 158 -6.88 -3.75 3.13
CA VAL A 158 -7.30 -4.68 2.07
C VAL A 158 -8.12 -3.95 1.01
N VAL A 159 -9.08 -3.11 1.42
CA VAL A 159 -9.89 -2.30 0.50
C VAL A 159 -9.01 -1.34 -0.30
N ASN A 160 -8.00 -0.73 0.34
CA ASN A 160 -7.03 0.16 -0.28
C ASN A 160 -6.24 -0.55 -1.40
N GLN A 161 -5.84 -1.80 -1.18
CA GLN A 161 -5.16 -2.60 -2.20
C GLN A 161 -6.09 -2.99 -3.35
N LEU A 162 -7.29 -3.49 -3.03
CA LEU A 162 -8.18 -4.08 -4.03
C LEU A 162 -8.93 -3.06 -4.89
N ARG A 163 -9.13 -1.82 -4.41
CA ARG A 163 -9.86 -0.77 -5.17
C ARG A 163 -9.23 -0.39 -6.52
N HIS A 164 -7.98 -0.76 -6.74
CA HIS A 164 -7.29 -0.54 -8.01
C HIS A 164 -7.62 -1.61 -9.07
N SER A 165 -8.08 -2.78 -8.63
CA SER A 165 -8.36 -3.94 -9.51
C SER A 165 -9.85 -4.32 -9.51
N PHE A 166 -10.60 -3.90 -8.50
CA PHE A 166 -12.00 -4.26 -8.30
C PHE A 166 -12.86 -3.03 -8.03
N THR A 167 -14.13 -3.12 -8.44
CA THR A 167 -15.17 -2.18 -8.00
C THR A 167 -15.53 -2.44 -6.53
N GLY A 168 -16.18 -1.47 -5.85
CA GLY A 168 -16.65 -1.65 -4.46
C GLY A 168 -17.37 -2.98 -4.21
N PRO A 169 -18.39 -3.35 -5.01
CA PRO A 169 -19.03 -4.67 -4.90
C PRO A 169 -18.09 -5.86 -5.15
N GLY A 170 -17.10 -5.72 -6.04
CA GLY A 170 -16.07 -6.72 -6.29
C GLY A 170 -15.15 -6.93 -5.08
N VAL A 171 -14.74 -5.84 -4.42
CA VAL A 171 -13.96 -5.86 -3.17
C VAL A 171 -14.78 -6.54 -2.07
N VAL A 172 -16.06 -6.19 -1.91
CA VAL A 172 -16.95 -6.86 -0.96
C VAL A 172 -17.00 -8.36 -1.25
N ALA A 173 -17.25 -8.76 -2.51
CA ALA A 173 -17.34 -10.17 -2.89
C ALA A 173 -16.03 -10.93 -2.62
N TRP A 174 -14.88 -10.28 -2.75
CA TRP A 174 -13.57 -10.87 -2.45
C TRP A 174 -13.46 -11.35 -0.99
N PHE A 175 -14.00 -10.60 -0.03
CA PHE A 175 -13.99 -10.99 1.38
C PHE A 175 -14.83 -12.23 1.70
N TYR A 176 -15.90 -12.46 0.95
CA TYR A 176 -16.87 -13.53 1.23
C TYR A 176 -16.63 -14.82 0.41
N ARG A 177 -15.75 -14.78 -0.58
CA ARG A 177 -15.44 -15.95 -1.41
C ARG A 177 -14.24 -16.69 -0.85
N THR A 178 -14.29 -18.02 -0.91
CA THR A 178 -13.11 -18.86 -0.62
C THR A 178 -11.95 -18.43 -1.51
N HIS A 179 -10.85 -17.98 -0.89
CA HIS A 179 -9.69 -17.53 -1.63
C HIS A 179 -8.76 -18.73 -1.93
N PRO A 180 -8.30 -18.92 -3.19
CA PRO A 180 -7.53 -20.11 -3.57
C PRO A 180 -6.26 -20.36 -2.73
N VAL A 181 -5.58 -19.28 -2.31
CA VAL A 181 -4.36 -19.36 -1.50
C VAL A 181 -4.67 -19.53 -0.01
N LEU A 182 -5.77 -18.95 0.47
CA LEU A 182 -6.10 -18.94 1.92
C LEU A 182 -6.96 -20.15 2.31
N GLY A 183 -7.55 -20.86 1.34
CA GLY A 183 -8.40 -22.03 1.54
C GLY A 183 -9.78 -21.73 2.17
N ARG A 184 -10.02 -20.48 2.58
CA ARG A 184 -11.25 -20.02 3.23
C ARG A 184 -11.58 -18.57 2.86
N PRO A 185 -12.78 -18.06 3.17
CA PRO A 185 -13.13 -16.66 2.97
C PRO A 185 -12.24 -15.73 3.81
N PRO A 186 -11.67 -14.65 3.22
CA PRO A 186 -10.85 -13.70 3.96
C PRO A 186 -11.55 -13.10 5.19
N ILE A 187 -12.86 -12.92 5.16
CA ILE A 187 -13.61 -12.38 6.30
C ILE A 187 -13.48 -13.25 7.57
N GLU A 188 -13.35 -14.56 7.42
CA GLU A 188 -13.19 -15.49 8.56
C GLU A 188 -11.80 -15.43 9.18
N LEU A 189 -10.82 -14.91 8.44
CA LEU A 189 -9.44 -14.74 8.92
C LEU A 189 -9.26 -13.42 9.68
N LEU A 190 -10.15 -12.45 9.49
CA LEU A 190 -10.06 -11.14 10.13
C LEU A 190 -10.40 -11.17 11.63
N ASP A 191 -10.92 -12.29 12.14
CA ASP A 191 -11.21 -12.46 13.57
C ASP A 191 -9.95 -12.86 14.35
N ASP A 192 -8.89 -13.30 13.67
CA ASP A 192 -7.58 -13.61 14.26
C ASP A 192 -6.53 -12.59 13.77
N PRO A 193 -6.01 -11.70 14.64
CA PRO A 193 -4.97 -10.73 14.29
C PRO A 193 -3.72 -11.35 13.67
N LEU A 194 -3.39 -12.60 14.00
CA LEU A 194 -2.22 -13.30 13.46
C LEU A 194 -2.40 -13.68 11.98
N CYS A 195 -3.65 -13.75 11.50
CA CYS A 195 -3.97 -14.06 10.11
C CYS A 195 -4.02 -12.82 9.20
N VAL A 196 -4.08 -11.61 9.76
CA VAL A 196 -4.16 -10.34 9.00
C VAL A 196 -3.03 -10.17 7.97
N PRO A 197 -1.75 -10.44 8.28
CA PRO A 197 -0.68 -10.34 7.29
C PRO A 197 -0.91 -11.20 6.04
N GLN A 198 -1.40 -12.44 6.21
CA GLN A 198 -1.68 -13.34 5.09
C GLN A 198 -2.83 -12.84 4.21
N VAL A 199 -3.84 -12.21 4.81
CA VAL A 199 -4.95 -11.59 4.07
C VAL A 199 -4.46 -10.40 3.25
N LEU A 200 -3.57 -9.57 3.82
CA LEU A 200 -2.97 -8.43 3.13
C LEU A 200 -2.04 -8.86 1.99
N GLU A 201 -1.24 -9.90 2.18
CA GLU A 201 -0.43 -10.50 1.13
C GLU A 201 -1.28 -11.00 -0.04
N ALA A 202 -2.39 -11.70 0.25
CA ALA A 202 -3.33 -12.16 -0.77
C ALA A 202 -3.96 -10.99 -1.55
N ALA A 203 -4.34 -9.91 -0.86
CA ALA A 203 -4.88 -8.70 -1.50
C ALA A 203 -3.84 -8.00 -2.39
N THR A 204 -2.58 -7.95 -1.93
CA THR A 204 -1.45 -7.38 -2.69
C THR A 204 -1.14 -8.21 -3.93
N ALA A 205 -1.15 -9.54 -3.82
CA ALA A 205 -0.95 -10.44 -4.95
C ALA A 205 -2.06 -10.29 -6.00
N ALA A 206 -3.33 -10.14 -5.57
CA ALA A 206 -4.45 -9.91 -6.48
C ALA A 206 -4.26 -8.63 -7.30
N ARG A 207 -3.71 -7.57 -6.69
CA ARG A 207 -3.34 -6.33 -7.39
C ARG A 207 -2.24 -6.58 -8.43
N ALA A 208 -1.16 -7.26 -8.04
CA ALA A 208 -0.01 -7.52 -8.90
C ALA A 208 -0.34 -8.38 -10.13
N THR A 209 -1.38 -9.22 -10.06
CA THR A 209 -1.78 -10.10 -11.16
C THR A 209 -2.62 -9.37 -12.23
N THR A 210 -3.15 -8.19 -11.90
CA THR A 210 -4.03 -7.39 -12.79
C THR A 210 -3.37 -6.15 -13.40
N ALA A 211 -2.16 -5.79 -12.96
CA ALA A 211 -1.39 -4.63 -13.42
C ALA A 211 -0.34 -5.03 -14.47
#